data_AF-A0A1Y3EMH2-F1
#
_entry.id   AF-A0A1Y3EMH2-F1
#
_cell.length_a   1.000
_cell.length_b   1.000
_cell.length_c   1.000
_cell.angle_alpha   90.00
_cell.angle_beta   90.00
_cell.angle_gamma   90.00
#
_symmetry.space_group_name_H-M   'P 1'
#
loop_
_entity.id
_entity.type
_entity.pdbx_description
1 polymer ?
#
loop_
_entity_poly.entity_id
_entity_poly.type
_entity_poly.pdbx_seq_one_letter_code
_entity_poly.pdbx_strand_id
1 'polypeptide(L)' 'MKKKIRNAQLGKWNFILVVGAKEKENSSVNIRTRDNAVLGEYSLEKLIEKFNFLKENYVLKSEENF' A
#
# COMPACT_ATOMS: atom_id res chain seq x y z
N MET A 1 -8.67 6.75 14.00
CA MET A 1 -7.82 6.16 12.93
C MET A 1 -8.51 5.07 12.11
N LYS A 2 -9.27 4.13 12.71
CA LYS A 2 -9.97 3.03 11.99
C LYS A 2 -10.97 3.48 10.90
N LYS A 3 -11.58 4.66 11.01
CA LYS A 3 -12.56 5.20 10.03
C LYS A 3 -11.95 5.47 8.65
N LYS A 4 -10.69 5.93 8.58
CA LYS A 4 -10.03 6.26 7.29
C LYS A 4 -9.69 5.00 6.49
N ILE A 5 -9.19 3.96 7.17
CA ILE A 5 -8.91 2.66 6.56
C ILE A 5 -10.21 2.04 6.03
N ARG A 6 -11.27 2.01 6.84
CA ARG A 6 -12.58 1.49 6.41
C ARG A 6 -13.17 2.25 5.21
N ASN A 7 -13.03 3.57 5.17
CA ASN A 7 -13.47 4.36 4.02
C ASN A 7 -12.63 4.08 2.76
N ALA A 8 -11.32 3.85 2.90
CA ALA A 8 -10.47 3.48 1.77
C ALA A 8 -10.84 2.10 1.21
N GLN A 9 -11.23 1.15 2.06
CA GLN A 9 -11.74 -0.15 1.61
C GLN A 9 -13.05 0.00 0.81
N LEU A 10 -13.99 0.81 1.31
CA LEU A 10 -15.26 1.10 0.62
C LEU A 10 -15.05 1.87 -0.69
N GLY A 11 -14.03 2.73 -0.74
CA GLY A 11 -13.60 3.45 -1.94
C GLY A 11 -12.92 2.57 -2.99
N LYS A 12 -12.78 1.26 -2.74
CA LYS A 12 -12.12 0.28 -3.62
C LYS A 12 -10.67 0.63 -3.96
N TRP A 13 -9.95 1.28 -3.04
CA TRP A 13 -8.52 1.53 -3.21
C TRP A 13 -7.74 0.22 -3.07
N ASN A 14 -6.91 -0.11 -4.06
CA ASN A 14 -6.15 -1.37 -4.10
C ASN A 14 -5.11 -1.43 -2.98
N PHE A 15 -4.49 -0.29 -2.65
CA PHE A 15 -3.47 -0.18 -1.62
C PHE A 15 -3.79 0.97 -0.66
N ILE A 16 -3.57 0.72 0.63
CA ILE A 16 -3.73 1.69 1.72
C ILE A 16 -2.35 1.90 2.34
N LEU A 17 -1.78 3.07 2.08
CA LEU A 17 -0.49 3.49 2.63
C LEU A 17 -0.71 4.15 3.99
N VAL A 18 -0.15 3.55 5.03
CA VAL A 18 -0.19 4.07 6.40
C VAL A 18 1.19 4.59 6.74
N VAL A 19 1.27 5.88 7.05
CA VAL A 19 2.49 6.56 7.48
C VAL A 19 2.28 7.03 8.92
N GLY A 20 3.00 6.43 9.85
CA GLY A 20 3.11 6.89 11.23
C GLY A 20 4.38 7.70 11.45
N ALA A 21 4.67 7.99 12.72
CA ALA A 21 5.86 8.76 13.10
C ALA A 21 7.16 7.98 12.80
N LYS A 22 7.15 6.66 13.05
CA LYS A 22 8.29 5.77 12.81
C LYS A 22 8.59 5.62 11.31
N GLU A 23 7.54 5.47 10.52
CA GLU A 23 7.61 5.36 9.07
C GLU A 23 8.16 6.64 8.43
N LYS A 24 7.74 7.80 8.94
CA LYS A 24 8.25 9.11 8.50
C LYS A 24 9.76 9.26 8.77
N GLU A 25 10.25 8.78 9.91
CA GLU A 25 11.67 8.84 10.27
C GLU A 25 12.51 7.89 9.39
N ASN A 26 11.98 6.68 9.15
CA ASN A 26 12.67 5.66 8.36
C ASN A 26 12.48 5.80 6.83
N SER A 27 11.79 6.84 6.36
CA SER A 27 11.40 6.99 4.93
C SER A 27 10.76 5.72 4.35
N SER A 28 9.98 5.06 5.19
CA SER A 28 9.26 3.85 4.87
C SER A 28 7.76 4.10 4.97
N VAL A 29 6.95 3.17 4.46
CA VAL A 29 5.50 3.22 4.56
C VAL A 29 4.98 1.81 4.80
N ASN A 30 3.94 1.70 5.63
CA ASN A 30 3.25 0.43 5.84
C ASN A 30 2.13 0.29 4.82
N ILE A 31 2.13 -0.81 4.07
CA ILE A 31 1.18 -1.05 2.99
C ILE A 31 0.18 -2.10 3.43
N ARG A 32 -1.10 -1.79 3.21
CA ARG A 32 -2.21 -2.72 3.40
C ARG A 32 -3.01 -2.88 2.12
N THR A 33 -3.55 -4.07 1.90
CA THR A 33 -4.47 -4.35 0.78
C THR A 33 -5.88 -3.87 1.10
N ARG A 34 -6.75 -3.88 0.09
CA ARG A 34 -8.17 -3.59 0.27
C ARG A 34 -8.82 -4.55 1.27
N ASP A 35 -8.40 -5.81 1.26
CA ASP A 35 -8.95 -6.86 2.12
C ASP A 35 -8.39 -6.82 3.56
N ASN A 36 -7.74 -5.72 3.95
CA ASN A 36 -7.12 -5.49 5.26
C ASN A 36 -5.91 -6.38 5.56
N ALA A 37 -5.34 -7.04 4.55
CA ALA A 37 -4.10 -7.79 4.72
C ALA A 37 -2.94 -6.79 4.82
N VAL A 38 -2.01 -7.06 5.75
CA VAL A 38 -0.80 -6.25 5.90
C VAL A 38 0.27 -6.86 5.00
N LEU A 39 0.70 -6.12 3.98
CA LEU A 39 1.79 -6.54 3.10
C LEU A 39 3.15 -6.32 3.79
N GLY A 40 3.24 -5.31 4.65
CA GLY A 40 4.43 -5.02 5.44
C GLY A 40 4.91 -3.58 5.30
N GLU A 41 6.15 -3.34 5.71
CA GLU A 41 6.83 -2.06 5.62
C GLU A 41 7.77 -2.06 4.41
N TYR A 42 7.65 -1.05 3.55
CA TYR A 42 8.46 -0.87 2.36
C TYR A 42 9.10 0.51 2.37
N SER A 43 10.34 0.63 1.87
CA SER A 43 10.93 1.93 1.60
C SER A 43 10.22 2.61 0.43
N LEU A 44 10.19 3.95 0.44
CA LEU A 44 9.58 4.76 -0.61
C LEU A 44 10.11 4.41 -2.02
N GLU A 45 11.42 4.20 -2.14
CA GLU A 45 12.09 3.87 -3.40
C GLU A 45 11.59 2.55 -3.99
N LYS A 46 11.59 1.48 -3.18
CA LYS A 46 11.09 0.16 -3.58
C LYS A 46 9.60 0.17 -3.90
N LEU A 47 8.84 1.01 -3.19
CA LEU A 47 7.41 1.15 -3.44
C LEU A 47 7.15 1.75 -4.82
N ILE A 48 7.86 2.82 -5.18
CA ILE A 48 7.70 3.48 -6.47
C ILE A 48 8.07 2.52 -7.61
N GLU A 49 9.17 1.79 -7.46
CA GLU A 49 9.60 0.80 -8.45
C GLU A 49 8.52 -0.28 -8.66
N LYS A 50 8.00 -0.87 -7.57
CA LYS A 50 6.91 -1.84 -7.64
C LYS A 50 5.65 -1.26 -8.27
N PHE A 51 5.25 -0.04 -7.91
CA PHE A 51 4.04 0.59 -8.46
C PHE A 51 4.19 0.88 -9.96
N ASN A 52 5.38 1.28 -10.41
CA ASN A 52 5.67 1.43 -11.84
C ASN A 52 5.57 0.08 -12.56
N PHE A 53 6.15 -0.98 -12.00
CA PHE A 53 6.04 -2.33 -12.57
C PHE A 53 4.58 -2.80 -12.68
N LEU A 54 3.78 -2.60 -11.63
CA LEU A 54 2.36 -2.97 -11.63
C LEU A 54 1.53 -2.17 -12.64
N LYS A 55 1.87 -0.88 -12.82
CA LYS A 55 1.26 -0.01 -13.82
C LYS A 55 1.62 -0.44 -15.24
N GLU A 56 2.88 -0.77 -15.49
CA GLU A 56 3.38 -1.16 -16.83
C GLU A 56 2.85 -2.53 -17.27
N ASN A 57 2.79 -3.48 -16.34
CA ASN A 57 2.37 -4.86 -16.64
C ASN A 57 0.85 -5.07 -16.52
N TYR A 58 0.08 -4.02 -16.21
CA TYR A 58 -1.38 -4.07 -16.03
C TYR A 58 -1.83 -5.29 -15.21
N VAL A 59 -1.10 -5.58 -14.13
CA VAL A 59 -1.26 -6.83 -13.39
C VAL A 59 -2.67 -6.90 -12.77
N LEU A 60 -3.45 -7.86 -13.26
CA LEU A 60 -4.73 -8.23 -12.66
C LEU A 60 -4.48 -8.78 -11.25
N LYS A 61 -5.28 -8.34 -10.28
CA LYS A 61 -5.11 -8.64 -8.85
C LYS A 61 -3.72 -8.31 -8.31
N SER A 62 -3.29 -7.08 -8.56
CA SER A 62 -2.03 -6.50 -8.07
C SER A 62 -1.81 -6.63 -6.55
N GLU A 63 -2.87 -6.84 -5.78
CA GLU A 63 -2.85 -7.05 -4.32
C GLU A 63 -2.34 -8.46 -3.93
N GLU A 64 -2.56 -9.49 -4.76
CA GLU A 64 -2.13 -10.88 -4.52
C GLU A 64 -0.68 -11.14 -4.98
N ASN A 65 -0.18 -10.33 -5.92
CA ASN A 65 1.14 -10.46 -6.55
C ASN A 65 2.17 -9.42 -6.04
N PHE A 66 1.91 -8.80 -4.89
CA PHE A 66 2.76 -7.73 -4.33
C PHE A 66 3.99 -8.26 -3.58
#